data_AF-A0A4R4IAV6-F1
#
_entry.id   AF-A0A4R4IAV6-F1
#
_cell.length_a   1.000
_cell.length_b   1.000
_cell.length_c   1.000
_cell.angle_alpha   90.00
_cell.angle_beta   90.00
_cell.angle_gamma   90.00
#
_symmetry.space_group_name_H-M   'P 1'
#
loop_
_entity.id
_entity.type
_entity.pdbx_description
1 polymer ?
#
loop_
_entity_poly.entity_id
_entity_poly.type
_entity_poly.pdbx_seq_one_letter_code
_entity_poly.pdbx_strand_id
1 'polypeptide(L)' 'MSRSVFEKRYAARLRRYGRCSVCQFREVTDGTYHCRRNPDRQGSCDSDGRLPAFRVDTEVLDQLRDE' A
#
# COMPACT_ATOMS: atom_id res chain seq x y z
N MET A 1 12.78 -21.66 -4.91
CA MET A 1 12.64 -20.62 -5.95
C MET A 1 13.01 -19.26 -5.34
N SER A 2 13.97 -18.54 -5.92
CA SER A 2 14.32 -17.19 -5.47
C SER A 2 13.20 -16.23 -5.81
N ARG A 3 12.79 -15.38 -4.86
CA ARG A 3 11.89 -14.25 -5.13
C ARG A 3 12.45 -13.36 -6.23
N SER A 4 11.58 -12.83 -7.09
CA SER A 4 11.95 -11.88 -8.14
C SER A 4 12.44 -10.55 -7.54
N VAL A 5 13.16 -9.74 -8.32
CA VAL A 5 13.62 -8.41 -7.87
C VAL A 5 12.43 -7.53 -7.50
N PHE A 6 11.38 -7.55 -8.31
CA PHE A 6 10.10 -6.89 -8.03
C PHE A 6 9.51 -7.31 -6.67
N GLU A 7 9.40 -8.61 -6.40
CA GLU A 7 8.86 -9.10 -5.13
C GLU A 7 9.68 -8.64 -3.92
N LYS A 8 11.01 -8.61 -4.06
CA LYS A 8 11.91 -8.12 -3.00
C LYS A 8 11.69 -6.63 -2.74
N ARG A 9 11.58 -5.82 -3.80
CA ARG A 9 11.34 -4.37 -3.70
C ARG A 9 9.96 -4.05 -3.14
N TYR A 10 8.93 -4.75 -3.60
CA TYR A 10 7.58 -4.62 -3.09
C TYR A 10 7.53 -4.97 -1.59
N ALA A 11 8.13 -6.10 -1.19
CA ALA A 11 8.21 -6.48 0.21
C ALA A 11 8.99 -5.45 1.06
N ALA A 12 10.10 -4.91 0.53
CA ALA A 12 10.87 -3.86 1.20
C ALA A 12 10.05 -2.56 1.38
N ARG A 13 9.30 -2.14 0.35
CA ARG A 13 8.42 -0.96 0.42
C ARG A 13 7.33 -1.14 1.47
N LEU A 14 6.66 -2.30 1.48
CA LEU A 14 5.64 -2.61 2.48
C LEU A 14 6.20 -2.63 3.90
N ARG A 15 7.40 -3.19 4.11
CA ARG A 15 8.07 -3.18 5.42
C ARG A 15 8.40 -1.77 5.90
N ARG A 16 8.80 -0.87 5.00
CA ARG A 16 9.25 0.48 5.33
C ARG A 16 8.10 1.47 5.52
N TYR A 17 7.06 1.37 4.69
CA TYR A 17 6.02 2.40 4.57
C TYR A 17 4.59 1.87 4.78
N GLY A 18 4.41 0.55 4.90
CA GLY A 18 3.10 -0.09 5.02
C GLY A 18 2.33 -0.18 3.70
N ARG A 19 1.19 -0.87 3.72
CA ARG A 19 0.33 -1.10 2.54
C ARG A 19 -0.21 0.19 1.91
N CYS A 20 -0.48 1.24 2.70
CA CYS A 20 -0.96 2.52 2.16
C CYS A 20 0.01 3.17 1.16
N SER A 21 1.31 2.88 1.26
CA SER A 21 2.32 3.42 0.34
C SER A 21 2.20 2.94 -1.11
N VAL A 22 1.39 1.92 -1.35
CA VAL A 22 1.07 1.37 -2.68
C VAL A 22 -0.42 1.47 -2.99
N CYS A 23 -1.19 2.25 -2.21
CA CYS A 23 -2.61 2.45 -2.42
C CYS A 23 -2.86 3.62 -3.39
N GLN A 24 -3.81 3.45 -4.32
CA GLN A 24 -4.26 4.50 -5.22
C GLN A 24 -4.92 5.68 -4.47
N PHE A 25 -5.52 5.43 -3.31
CA PHE A 25 -6.22 6.45 -2.51
C PHE A 25 -5.34 7.12 -1.45
N ARG A 26 -4.02 6.86 -1.45
CA ARG A 26 -3.10 7.32 -0.40
C ARG A 26 -3.20 8.82 -0.12
N GLU A 27 -3.28 9.65 -1.17
CA GLU A 27 -3.28 11.12 -1.06
C GLU A 27 -4.58 11.65 -0.45
N VAL A 28 -5.72 11.06 -0.83
CA VAL A 28 -7.04 11.42 -0.30
C VAL A 28 -7.18 11.02 1.18
N THR A 29 -6.41 10.02 1.60
CA THR A 29 -6.39 9.53 2.99
C THR A 29 -5.27 10.14 3.85
N ASP A 30 -4.39 10.95 3.26
CA ASP A 30 -3.28 11.57 3.97
C ASP A 30 -3.79 12.57 5.02
N GLY A 31 -3.12 12.60 6.18
CA GLY A 31 -3.53 13.40 7.33
C GLY A 31 -4.82 12.99 8.06
N THR A 32 -5.68 12.17 7.44
CA THR A 32 -7.02 11.85 7.99
C THR A 32 -7.13 10.40 8.47
N TYR A 33 -6.77 9.43 7.63
CA TYR A 33 -7.00 8.00 7.90
C TYR A 33 -5.86 7.08 7.44
N HIS A 34 -4.61 7.50 7.61
CA HIS A 34 -3.48 6.60 7.35
C HIS A 34 -3.46 5.44 8.35
N CYS A 35 -3.56 4.20 7.88
CA CYS A 35 -3.50 2.99 8.72
C CYS A 35 -2.21 2.90 9.57
N ARG A 36 -1.17 3.64 9.20
CA ARG A 36 0.05 3.80 10.00
C ARG A 36 -0.21 4.31 11.43
N ARG A 37 -1.25 5.12 11.64
CA ARG A 37 -1.67 5.62 12.96
C ARG A 37 -2.84 4.86 13.57
N ASN A 38 -3.32 3.81 12.91
CA ASN A 38 -4.47 3.03 13.35
C ASN A 38 -4.24 1.54 13.04
N PRO A 39 -3.48 0.82 13.89
CA PRO A 39 -3.03 -0.54 13.64
C PRO A 39 -4.17 -1.51 13.34
N ASP A 40 -5.29 -1.36 14.05
CA ASP A 40 -6.49 -2.19 13.92
C ASP A 40 -7.16 -2.06 12.54
N ARG A 41 -6.86 -0.97 11.83
CA ARG A 41 -7.37 -0.69 10.48
C ARG A 41 -6.36 -0.98 9.35
N GLN A 42 -5.21 -1.60 9.65
CA GLN A 42 -4.24 -1.96 8.61
C GLN A 42 -4.75 -3.11 7.73
N GLY A 43 -5.12 -2.78 6.49
CA GLY A 43 -5.61 -3.76 5.52
C GLY A 43 -7.11 -3.99 5.54
N SER A 44 -7.87 -3.15 6.26
CA SER A 44 -9.34 -3.18 6.40
C SER A 44 -9.99 -1.92 5.83
N CYS A 45 -9.30 -1.22 4.91
CA CYS A 45 -9.85 -0.05 4.22
C CYS A 45 -11.12 -0.37 3.42
N ASP A 46 -11.32 -1.63 3.05
CA ASP A 46 -12.47 -2.16 2.33
C ASP A 46 -13.58 -2.71 3.24
N SER A 47 -13.35 -2.85 4.54
CA SER A 47 -14.23 -3.64 5.40
C SER A 47 -15.24 -2.83 6.24
N ASP A 48 -15.14 -1.50 6.29
CA ASP A 48 -16.05 -0.65 7.09
C ASP A 48 -16.84 0.40 6.29
N GLY A 49 -16.68 0.44 4.96
CA GLY A 49 -17.43 1.32 4.07
C GLY A 49 -17.18 2.82 4.26
N ARG A 50 -16.24 3.21 5.13
CA ARG A 50 -15.90 4.63 5.37
C ARG A 50 -14.86 5.16 4.40
N LEU A 51 -14.07 4.27 3.81
CA LEU A 51 -13.04 4.58 2.84
C LEU A 51 -13.22 3.73 1.59
N PRO A 52 -12.69 4.19 0.43
CA PRO A 52 -12.58 3.33 -0.73
C PRO A 52 -11.75 2.07 -0.39
N ALA A 53 -12.21 0.93 -0.91
CA ALA A 53 -11.50 -0.33 -0.79
C ALA A 53 -10.05 -0.18 -1.27
N PHE A 54 -9.12 -0.84 -0.59
CA PHE A 54 -7.71 -0.81 -0.97
C PHE A 54 -7.56 -1.25 -2.44
N ARG A 55 -6.91 -0.40 -3.24
CA ARG A 55 -6.52 -0.72 -4.61
C ARG A 55 -5.05 -0.42 -4.76
N VAL A 56 -4.33 -1.40 -5.31
CA VAL A 56 -2.92 -1.22 -5.62
C VAL A 56 -2.81 -0.18 -6.74
N ASP A 57 -1.98 0.83 -6.51
CA ASP A 57 -1.62 1.79 -7.53
C ASP A 57 -0.65 1.13 -8.53
N THR A 58 -1.09 1.00 -9.77
CA THR A 58 -0.30 0.41 -10.85
C THR A 58 0.95 1.24 -11.17
N GLU A 59 0.89 2.57 -11.04
CA GLU A 59 2.08 3.41 -11.26
C GLU A 59 3.18 3.10 -10.25
N VAL A 60 2.80 2.82 -9.00
CA VAL A 60 3.75 2.41 -7.96
C VAL A 60 4.30 1.01 -8.24
N LEU A 61 3.52 0.11 -8.84
CA LEU A 61 4.04 -1.20 -9.26
C LEU A 61 5.04 -1.07 -10.39
N ASP A 62 4.77 -0.20 -11.37
CA ASP A 62 5.65 0.02 -12.51
C ASP A 62 6.99 0.64 -12.05
N GLN A 63 6.98 1.57 -11.10
CA GLN A 63 8.20 2.08 -10.44
C GLN A 63 9.03 0.99 -9.74
N LEU A 64 8.41 -0.12 -9.32
CA LEU A 64 9.08 -1.21 -8.61
C LEU A 64 9.56 -2.33 -9.55
N ARG A 65 9.10 -2.36 -10.80
CA ARG A 65 9.32 -3.44 -11.77
C ARG A 65 10.69 -3.46 -12.45
N ASP A 66 11.53 -2.44 -12.20
CA ASP A 66 12.74 -2.13 -12.97
C ASP A 66 12.44 -1.53 -14.36
N GLU A 67 13.29 -0.59 -14.77
CA GLU A 67 13.56 -0.23 -16.18
C GLU A 67 14.33 -1.37 -16.88
#